data_AF-G4Q8Q4-F1
#
_entry.id   AF-G4Q8Q4-F1
#
_cell.length_a   1.000
_cell.length_b   1.000
_cell.length_c   1.000
_cell.angle_alpha   90.00
_cell.angle_beta   90.00
_cell.angle_gamma   90.00
#
_symmetry.space_group_name_H-M   'P 1'
#
loop_
_entity.id
_entity.type
_entity.pdbx_description
1 polymer ?
#
loop_
_entity_poly.entity_id
_entity_poly.type
_entity_poly.pdbx_seq_one_letter_code
_entity_poly.pdbx_strand_id
1 'polypeptide(L)'
;MGFLTDFIKNAFSSEEKIRKLLNESTEHPIKKDLTFPSQKNTQTRKPTVNSTPVKRLDSEYSIPLNEMSNIQTAILIDCLNGRSKNEPLSLYFQELIGGNIPSNISKAYEDGYLRDSNTKESLEMLTIPSLKDILRASNKKLGGKKNDLVIRIFTEIPASRYEKSLTLCYKLTEKGKALVDSYYAYITNRRNELSEITPQEIYRYTIQLNCQPTASNTPKIFAYITSKHIERNSFAQKWSSVECNYLNLSRYFHDLGMDDKSLDYMLLAMALMLSGMANGNHVQAYDRVRIYSGYVNILSKLIIQLGITHYDLMKRIDDVVAPVVKNLPFSYFDVPGIKVIIADCLEGKWSDTISQFSIYDQYKKRPSTSSSRYHYYEY
;
A
#
# COMPACT_ATOMS: atom_id res chain seq x y z
N MET A 1 3.76 -21.29 24.19
CA MET A 1 3.74 -21.57 22.73
C MET A 1 2.34 -21.82 22.15
N GLY A 2 1.39 -22.44 22.86
CA GLY A 2 0.02 -22.68 22.35
C GLY A 2 -0.82 -21.43 22.05
N PHE A 3 -0.75 -20.40 22.89
CA PHE A 3 -1.50 -19.14 22.69
C PHE A 3 -1.17 -18.40 21.38
N LEU A 4 0.10 -18.43 20.96
CA LEU A 4 0.54 -17.76 19.74
C LEU A 4 0.14 -18.54 18.49
N THR A 5 0.07 -19.87 18.59
CA THR A 5 -0.38 -20.74 17.50
C THR A 5 -1.89 -20.66 17.30
N ASP A 6 -2.67 -20.45 18.37
CA ASP A 6 -4.13 -20.27 18.28
C ASP A 6 -4.55 -18.85 17.86
N PHE A 7 -3.80 -17.81 18.26
CA PHE A 7 -3.96 -16.47 17.69
C PHE A 7 -3.66 -16.49 16.18
N ILE A 8 -2.56 -17.14 15.79
CA ILE A 8 -2.18 -17.24 14.38
C ILE A 8 -3.20 -18.09 13.60
N LYS A 9 -3.70 -19.21 14.14
CA LYS A 9 -4.70 -20.03 13.45
C LYS A 9 -6.08 -19.36 13.32
N ASN A 10 -6.53 -18.62 14.33
CA ASN A 10 -7.85 -17.99 14.31
C ASN A 10 -7.86 -16.65 13.54
N ALA A 11 -6.75 -15.90 13.53
CA ALA A 11 -6.60 -14.70 12.70
C ALA A 11 -6.15 -15.03 11.25
N PHE A 12 -5.40 -16.12 11.05
CA PHE A 12 -4.82 -16.50 9.75
C PHE A 12 -5.30 -17.86 9.20
N SER A 13 -6.52 -18.30 9.55
CA SER A 13 -7.33 -19.20 8.68
C SER A 13 -7.51 -18.63 7.25
N SER A 14 -7.05 -17.40 7.04
CA SER A 14 -6.98 -16.67 5.80
C SER A 14 -6.03 -17.25 4.76
N GLU A 15 -5.06 -18.14 5.02
CA GLU A 15 -4.24 -18.63 3.88
C GLU A 15 -5.06 -19.50 2.92
N GLU A 16 -5.84 -20.44 3.45
CA GLU A 16 -6.72 -21.29 2.64
C GLU A 16 -7.99 -20.55 2.21
N LYS A 17 -8.54 -19.64 3.03
CA LYS A 17 -9.67 -18.78 2.65
C LYS A 17 -9.28 -17.68 1.64
N ILE A 18 -8.08 -17.09 1.72
CA ILE A 18 -7.57 -16.13 0.72
C ILE A 18 -7.22 -16.89 -0.55
N ARG A 19 -6.57 -18.06 -0.49
CA ARG A 19 -6.37 -18.90 -1.68
C ARG A 19 -7.70 -19.29 -2.32
N LYS A 20 -8.70 -19.68 -1.53
CA LYS A 20 -10.03 -20.06 -2.01
C LYS A 20 -10.80 -18.87 -2.59
N LEU A 21 -10.81 -17.71 -1.92
CA LEU A 21 -11.44 -16.47 -2.41
C LEU A 21 -10.71 -15.85 -3.63
N LEU A 22 -9.38 -15.97 -3.72
CA LEU A 22 -8.60 -15.54 -4.88
C LEU A 22 -8.74 -16.48 -6.08
N ASN A 23 -9.14 -17.74 -5.85
CA ASN A 23 -9.47 -18.70 -6.91
C ASN A 23 -10.96 -18.61 -7.32
N GLU A 24 -11.86 -18.30 -6.39
CA GLU A 24 -13.31 -18.14 -6.62
C GLU A 24 -13.66 -16.82 -7.33
N SER A 25 -12.76 -15.82 -7.37
CA SER A 25 -12.95 -14.59 -8.16
C SER A 25 -12.74 -14.77 -9.67
N THR A 26 -12.85 -16.00 -10.18
CA THR A 26 -12.74 -16.35 -11.61
C THR A 26 -14.09 -16.80 -12.19
N GLU A 27 -15.16 -16.03 -11.98
CA GLU A 27 -16.39 -16.19 -12.75
C GLU A 27 -16.47 -15.18 -13.91
N HIS A 28 -15.63 -15.42 -14.93
CA HIS A 28 -15.92 -15.40 -16.37
C HIS A 28 -14.62 -15.46 -17.20
N PRO A 29 -14.61 -16.15 -18.36
CA PRO A 29 -14.53 -17.59 -18.49
C PRO A 29 -13.16 -18.03 -19.04
N ILE A 30 -12.35 -18.77 -18.28
CA ILE A 30 -11.37 -19.70 -18.88
C ILE A 30 -11.43 -21.00 -18.10
N LYS A 31 -12.02 -22.01 -18.73
CA LYS A 31 -12.11 -23.38 -18.22
C LYS A 31 -10.73 -24.04 -18.14
N LYS A 32 -10.52 -24.69 -17.00
CA LYS A 32 -9.90 -26.01 -16.77
C LYS A 32 -8.40 -26.17 -17.09
N ASP A 33 -7.58 -26.23 -16.04
CA ASP A 33 -7.14 -27.49 -15.40
C ASP A 33 -6.14 -27.19 -14.29
N LEU A 34 -6.54 -27.30 -13.02
CA LEU A 34 -5.62 -27.24 -11.87
C LEU A 34 -6.11 -28.22 -10.79
N THR A 35 -5.72 -29.48 -10.92
CA THR A 35 -5.67 -30.41 -9.78
C THR A 35 -4.30 -30.30 -9.10
N PHE A 36 -4.27 -29.93 -7.82
CA PHE A 36 -3.07 -29.91 -6.99
C PHE A 36 -2.96 -31.22 -6.17
N PRO A 37 -1.74 -31.76 -5.91
CA PRO A 37 -1.57 -33.00 -5.15
C PRO A 37 -1.70 -32.76 -3.63
N SER A 38 -2.44 -33.65 -2.95
CA SER A 38 -2.56 -33.71 -1.49
C SER A 38 -1.30 -34.33 -0.85
N GLN A 39 -0.69 -33.66 0.13
CA GLN A 39 0.38 -34.28 0.94
C GLN A 39 -0.15 -34.95 2.21
N LYS A 40 0.33 -36.18 2.40
CA LYS A 40 0.03 -37.10 3.50
C LYS A 40 0.65 -36.64 4.82
N ASN A 41 -0.08 -36.91 5.89
CA ASN A 41 0.37 -36.91 7.28
C ASN A 41 1.63 -37.76 7.48
N THR A 42 2.58 -37.24 8.26
CA THR A 42 3.51 -38.08 9.03
C THR A 42 3.81 -37.48 10.40
N GLN A 43 3.82 -38.39 11.38
CA GLN A 43 3.85 -38.21 12.82
C GLN A 43 5.23 -37.83 13.40
N THR A 44 5.14 -37.16 14.55
CA THR A 44 6.06 -37.07 15.71
C THR A 44 7.46 -37.72 15.64
N ARG A 45 8.50 -36.91 15.88
CA ARG A 45 9.73 -37.31 16.59
C ARG A 45 10.37 -36.12 17.33
N LYS A 46 10.90 -36.40 18.53
CA LYS A 46 11.57 -35.48 19.48
C LYS A 46 12.86 -34.85 18.89
N PRO A 47 13.30 -33.68 19.39
CA PRO A 47 14.42 -32.95 18.80
C PRO A 47 15.76 -33.48 19.31
N THR A 48 16.67 -33.80 18.37
CA THR A 48 18.10 -33.93 18.64
C THR A 48 18.80 -32.75 17.97
N VAL A 49 19.49 -31.94 18.76
CA VAL A 49 20.22 -30.76 18.33
C VAL A 49 21.47 -31.21 17.56
N ASN A 50 21.46 -31.07 16.24
CA ASN A 50 22.67 -31.07 15.43
C ASN A 50 22.74 -29.73 14.70
N SER A 51 23.77 -28.94 15.03
CA SER A 51 24.12 -27.68 14.39
C SER A 51 24.55 -27.91 12.94
N THR A 52 23.58 -27.90 12.02
CA THR A 52 23.84 -27.71 10.59
C THR A 52 23.92 -26.20 10.34
N PRO A 53 24.82 -25.71 9.46
CA PRO A 53 24.89 -24.30 9.14
C PRO A 53 23.56 -23.88 8.53
N VAL A 54 22.94 -22.85 9.11
CA VAL A 54 21.71 -22.24 8.59
C VAL A 54 21.99 -21.81 7.16
N LYS A 55 21.50 -22.56 6.17
CA LYS A 55 21.31 -22.02 4.82
C LYS A 55 20.43 -20.78 5.02
N ARG A 56 20.97 -19.59 4.73
CA ARG A 56 20.18 -18.35 4.73
C ARG A 56 18.94 -18.60 3.89
N LEU A 57 17.76 -18.42 4.48
CA LEU A 57 16.46 -18.58 3.82
C LEU A 57 16.29 -17.66 2.58
N ASP A 58 17.25 -16.76 2.34
CA ASP A 58 17.18 -15.68 1.35
C ASP A 58 17.95 -15.95 0.05
N SER A 59 18.73 -17.05 -0.08
CA SER A 59 19.55 -17.26 -1.28
C SER A 59 18.74 -17.67 -2.52
N GLU A 60 17.59 -18.31 -2.33
CA GLU A 60 16.77 -18.88 -3.41
C GLU A 60 15.98 -17.83 -4.21
N TYR A 61 15.76 -16.64 -3.64
CA TYR A 61 14.99 -15.56 -4.26
C TYR A 61 15.82 -14.29 -4.50
N SER A 62 17.13 -14.45 -4.69
CA SER A 62 17.96 -13.36 -5.19
C SER A 62 17.43 -12.93 -6.56
N ILE A 63 17.16 -11.63 -6.73
CA ILE A 63 16.68 -11.09 -8.00
C ILE A 63 17.80 -11.27 -9.04
N PRO A 64 17.55 -11.98 -10.17
CA PRO A 64 18.52 -12.13 -11.24
C PRO A 64 19.02 -10.76 -11.76
N LEU A 65 20.29 -10.68 -12.17
CA LEU A 65 20.89 -9.40 -12.59
C LEU A 65 20.18 -8.75 -13.78
N ASN A 66 19.72 -9.54 -14.74
CA ASN A 66 18.92 -9.06 -15.86
C ASN A 66 17.58 -8.47 -15.39
N GLU A 67 16.93 -9.13 -14.44
CA GLU A 67 15.67 -8.67 -13.86
C GLU A 67 15.85 -7.36 -13.08
N MET A 68 16.92 -7.27 -12.31
CA MET A 68 17.28 -6.03 -11.61
C MET A 68 17.53 -4.89 -12.59
N SER A 69 18.23 -5.14 -13.70
CA SER A 69 18.44 -4.14 -14.76
C SER A 69 17.11 -3.67 -15.36
N ASN A 70 16.17 -4.58 -15.60
CA ASN A 70 14.85 -4.21 -16.13
C ASN A 70 14.05 -3.36 -15.13
N ILE A 71 14.08 -3.71 -13.84
CA ILE A 71 13.47 -2.93 -12.77
C ILE A 71 14.04 -1.50 -12.75
N GLN A 72 15.36 -1.35 -12.81
CA GLN A 72 16.03 -0.05 -12.82
C GLN A 72 15.66 0.77 -14.07
N THR A 73 15.64 0.14 -15.25
CA THR A 73 15.20 0.79 -16.49
C THR A 73 13.75 1.23 -16.40
N ALA A 74 12.84 0.40 -15.88
CA ALA A 74 11.44 0.73 -15.72
C ALA A 74 11.24 1.95 -14.77
N ILE A 75 11.95 1.97 -13.64
CA ILE A 75 11.94 3.12 -12.70
C ILE A 75 12.46 4.39 -13.40
N LEU A 76 13.58 4.30 -14.13
CA LEU A 76 14.17 5.43 -14.85
C LEU A 76 13.18 6.03 -15.85
N ILE A 77 12.62 5.22 -16.75
CA ILE A 77 11.76 5.73 -17.83
C ILE A 77 10.42 6.26 -17.29
N ASP A 78 9.89 5.67 -16.21
CA ASP A 78 8.73 6.20 -15.49
C ASP A 78 9.03 7.56 -14.84
N CYS A 79 10.20 7.72 -14.21
CA CYS A 79 10.62 8.99 -13.63
C CYS A 79 10.83 10.09 -14.67
N LEU A 80 11.29 9.72 -15.88
CA LEU A 80 11.52 10.65 -16.98
C LEU A 80 10.24 11.05 -17.71
N ASN A 81 9.24 10.17 -17.76
CA ASN A 81 8.03 10.39 -18.55
C ASN A 81 7.36 11.73 -18.21
N GLY A 82 7.26 12.62 -19.21
CA GLY A 82 6.70 13.97 -19.06
C GLY A 82 7.67 15.02 -18.51
N ARG A 83 8.90 14.67 -18.11
CA ARG A 83 9.92 15.65 -17.72
C ARG A 83 10.53 16.35 -18.92
N SER A 84 10.89 17.61 -18.70
CA SER A 84 11.68 18.42 -19.64
C SER A 84 13.10 17.87 -19.79
N LYS A 85 13.64 17.84 -21.00
CA LYS A 85 15.05 17.43 -21.25
C LYS A 85 16.06 18.44 -20.70
N ASN A 86 15.62 19.66 -20.40
CA ASN A 86 16.48 20.71 -19.81
C ASN A 86 16.49 20.66 -18.28
N GLU A 87 15.67 19.82 -17.66
CA GLU A 87 15.58 19.70 -16.22
C GLU A 87 16.44 18.51 -15.75
N PRO A 88 17.44 18.73 -14.87
CA PRO A 88 18.20 17.63 -14.31
C PRO A 88 17.31 16.76 -13.41
N LEU A 89 17.55 15.44 -13.41
CA LEU A 89 16.96 14.55 -12.42
C LEU A 89 17.42 14.96 -11.01
N SER A 90 16.53 14.92 -10.01
CA SER A 90 16.91 15.21 -8.64
C SER A 90 17.91 14.18 -8.11
N LEU A 91 18.73 14.57 -7.12
CA LEU A 91 19.71 13.67 -6.50
C LEU A 91 19.06 12.37 -5.99
N TYR A 92 17.88 12.49 -5.38
CA TYR A 92 17.07 11.34 -4.95
C TYR A 92 16.83 10.33 -6.08
N PHE A 93 16.40 10.78 -7.27
CA PHE A 93 16.17 9.87 -8.39
C PHE A 93 17.48 9.30 -8.97
N GLN A 94 18.56 10.08 -8.96
CA GLN A 94 19.87 9.61 -9.39
C GLN A 94 20.38 8.48 -8.49
N GLU A 95 20.27 8.65 -7.17
CA GLU A 95 20.61 7.61 -6.18
C GLU A 95 19.72 6.38 -6.30
N LEU A 96 18.42 6.58 -6.53
CA LEU A 96 17.45 5.49 -6.66
C LEU A 96 17.71 4.59 -7.86
N ILE A 97 18.04 5.18 -9.01
CA ILE A 97 18.28 4.46 -10.27
C ILE A 97 19.68 3.86 -10.29
N GLY A 98 20.67 4.65 -9.84
CA GLY A 98 22.08 4.30 -9.88
C GLY A 98 22.66 4.24 -11.30
N GLY A 99 23.97 3.99 -11.37
CA GLY A 99 24.70 3.87 -12.64
C GLY A 99 24.87 5.19 -13.40
N ASN A 100 25.31 5.10 -14.65
CA ASN A 100 25.50 6.25 -15.52
C ASN A 100 24.17 6.64 -16.17
N ILE A 101 23.48 7.64 -15.60
CA ILE A 101 22.16 8.09 -16.03
C ILE A 101 22.13 8.51 -17.52
N PRO A 102 23.06 9.34 -18.04
CA PRO A 102 23.09 9.66 -19.47
C PRO A 102 23.15 8.42 -20.38
N SER A 103 24.00 7.45 -20.05
CA SER A 103 24.11 6.20 -20.80
C SER A 103 22.82 5.38 -20.76
N ASN A 104 22.19 5.28 -19.59
CA ASN A 104 20.92 4.57 -19.43
C ASN A 104 19.78 5.25 -20.20
N ILE A 105 19.77 6.58 -20.28
CA ILE A 105 18.82 7.33 -21.11
C ILE A 105 19.04 7.02 -22.59
N SER A 106 20.28 7.12 -23.09
CA SER A 106 20.60 6.79 -24.48
C SER A 106 20.16 5.38 -24.84
N LYS A 107 20.47 4.40 -23.97
CA LYS A 107 20.03 3.02 -24.13
C LYS A 107 18.50 2.88 -24.16
N ALA A 108 17.77 3.64 -23.33
CA ALA A 108 16.32 3.61 -23.35
C ALA A 108 15.70 4.17 -24.65
N TYR A 109 16.39 5.07 -25.36
CA TYR A 109 16.02 5.47 -26.73
C TYR A 109 16.35 4.37 -27.74
N GLU A 110 17.55 3.79 -27.68
CA GLU A 110 17.99 2.70 -28.57
C GLU A 110 17.08 1.48 -28.48
N ASP A 111 16.71 1.10 -27.25
CA ASP A 111 15.78 0.00 -26.98
C ASP A 111 14.33 0.36 -27.33
N GLY A 112 14.05 1.61 -27.71
CA GLY A 112 12.73 2.08 -28.14
C GLY A 112 11.72 2.23 -27.01
N TYR A 113 12.15 2.43 -25.77
CA TYR A 113 11.27 2.71 -24.63
C TYR A 113 10.90 4.19 -24.54
N LEU A 114 11.81 5.07 -24.95
CA LEU A 114 11.63 6.52 -24.93
C LEU A 114 11.59 7.09 -26.35
N ARG A 115 10.88 8.21 -26.48
CA ARG A 115 10.93 9.13 -27.63
C ARG A 115 10.82 10.57 -27.14
N ASP A 116 11.14 11.50 -28.03
CA ASP A 116 10.86 12.91 -27.79
C ASP A 116 9.36 13.20 -27.97
N SER A 117 8.87 14.19 -27.22
CA SER A 117 7.52 14.72 -27.39
C SER A 117 7.36 15.39 -28.76
N ASN A 118 6.18 15.25 -29.36
CA ASN A 118 5.83 16.01 -30.55
C ASN A 118 5.39 17.45 -30.19
N THR A 119 5.23 18.32 -31.20
CA THR A 119 4.84 19.73 -31.02
C THR A 119 3.59 19.91 -30.15
N LYS A 120 2.55 19.11 -30.36
CA LYS A 120 1.30 19.18 -29.59
C LYS A 120 1.53 18.77 -28.13
N GLU A 121 2.23 17.67 -27.91
CA GLU A 121 2.54 17.17 -26.58
C GLU A 121 3.41 18.15 -25.79
N SER A 122 4.40 18.79 -26.43
CA SER A 122 5.23 19.84 -25.81
C SER A 122 4.41 21.08 -25.47
N LEU A 123 3.43 21.43 -26.32
CA LEU A 123 2.53 22.55 -26.08
C LEU A 123 1.61 22.30 -24.86
N GLU A 124 1.13 21.07 -24.67
CA GLU A 124 0.32 20.67 -23.51
C GLU A 124 1.07 20.84 -22.17
N MET A 125 2.41 20.82 -22.19
CA MET A 125 3.24 20.99 -20.99
C MET A 125 3.41 22.45 -20.56
N LEU A 126 3.11 23.41 -21.44
CA LEU A 126 3.21 24.82 -21.10
C LEU A 126 2.22 25.22 -20.00
N THR A 127 2.61 26.22 -19.21
CA THR A 127 1.75 26.82 -18.21
C THR A 127 0.64 27.65 -18.88
N ILE A 128 -0.49 27.86 -18.18
CA ILE A 128 -1.57 28.71 -18.70
C ILE A 128 -1.07 30.13 -19.05
N PRO A 129 -0.22 30.79 -18.23
CA PRO A 129 0.41 32.05 -18.63
C PRO A 129 1.16 31.96 -19.97
N SER A 130 2.07 30.98 -20.13
CA SER A 130 2.85 30.82 -21.35
C SER A 130 1.98 30.58 -22.59
N LEU A 131 0.91 29.79 -22.44
CA LEU A 131 -0.08 29.58 -23.52
C LEU A 131 -0.80 30.90 -23.88
N LYS A 132 -1.18 31.71 -22.89
CA LYS A 132 -1.81 33.01 -23.13
C LYS A 132 -0.86 34.00 -23.79
N ASP A 133 0.44 33.93 -23.52
CA ASP A 133 1.42 34.79 -24.16
C ASP A 133 1.53 34.50 -25.67
N ILE A 134 1.57 33.22 -26.06
CA ILE A 134 1.55 32.79 -27.47
C ILE A 134 0.27 33.29 -28.17
N LEU A 135 -0.89 33.10 -27.54
CA LEU A 135 -2.17 33.56 -28.08
C LEU A 135 -2.23 35.08 -28.22
N ARG A 136 -1.71 35.82 -27.24
CA ARG A 136 -1.67 37.29 -27.25
C ARG A 136 -0.79 37.80 -28.40
N ALA A 137 0.40 37.22 -28.57
CA ALA A 137 1.31 37.57 -29.66
C ALA A 137 0.72 37.33 -31.06
N SER A 138 -0.29 36.45 -31.15
CA SER A 138 -0.99 36.11 -32.41
C SER A 138 -2.39 36.71 -32.51
N ASN A 139 -2.76 37.67 -31.64
CA ASN A 139 -4.08 38.31 -31.58
C ASN A 139 -5.25 37.31 -31.51
N LYS A 140 -5.07 36.20 -30.77
CA LYS A 140 -6.08 35.17 -30.56
C LYS A 140 -6.79 35.33 -29.21
N LYS A 141 -8.00 34.75 -29.12
CA LYS A 141 -8.79 34.74 -27.88
C LYS A 141 -8.00 34.09 -26.73
N LEU A 142 -8.05 34.67 -25.53
CA LEU A 142 -7.30 34.21 -24.36
C LEU A 142 -8.13 33.39 -23.34
N GLY A 143 -9.45 33.30 -23.54
CA GLY A 143 -10.37 32.58 -22.66
C GLY A 143 -10.50 31.09 -23.00
N GLY A 144 -10.84 30.29 -21.98
CA GLY A 144 -11.05 28.84 -22.07
C GLY A 144 -10.31 28.06 -20.98
N LYS A 145 -10.58 26.76 -20.90
CA LYS A 145 -9.77 25.81 -20.12
C LYS A 145 -8.42 25.60 -20.81
N LYS A 146 -7.44 25.03 -20.11
CA LYS A 146 -6.08 24.80 -20.64
C LYS A 146 -6.09 24.09 -22.00
N ASN A 147 -6.89 23.02 -22.13
CA ASN A 147 -6.99 22.26 -23.39
C ASN A 147 -7.56 23.12 -24.54
N ASP A 148 -8.49 24.02 -24.26
CA ASP A 148 -9.03 24.93 -25.28
C ASP A 148 -7.94 25.88 -25.82
N LEU A 149 -7.06 26.34 -24.92
CA LEU A 149 -5.93 27.19 -25.31
C LEU A 149 -4.91 26.42 -26.15
N VAL A 150 -4.58 25.19 -25.75
CA VAL A 150 -3.67 24.31 -26.48
C VAL A 150 -4.21 24.01 -27.88
N ILE A 151 -5.48 23.58 -27.98
CA ILE A 151 -6.11 23.28 -29.27
C ILE A 151 -6.08 24.52 -30.17
N ARG A 152 -6.46 25.70 -29.65
CA ARG A 152 -6.45 26.95 -30.41
C ARG A 152 -5.07 27.30 -30.96
N ILE A 153 -4.02 27.18 -30.14
CA ILE A 153 -2.65 27.44 -30.59
C ILE A 153 -2.26 26.42 -31.68
N PHE A 154 -2.55 25.14 -31.45
CA PHE A 154 -2.16 24.07 -32.35
C PHE A 154 -2.86 24.15 -33.72
N THR A 155 -4.14 24.56 -33.76
CA THR A 155 -4.94 24.57 -34.99
C THR A 155 -4.94 25.91 -35.71
N GLU A 156 -4.78 27.03 -35.01
CA GLU A 156 -4.95 28.37 -35.58
C GLU A 156 -3.65 29.17 -35.71
N ILE A 157 -2.54 28.71 -35.13
CA ILE A 157 -1.26 29.41 -35.15
C ILE A 157 -0.22 28.52 -35.85
N PRO A 158 0.53 29.04 -36.85
CA PRO A 158 1.63 28.30 -37.45
C PRO A 158 2.70 27.93 -36.42
N ALA A 159 3.17 26.67 -36.44
CA ALA A 159 4.11 26.14 -35.45
C ALA A 159 5.40 26.98 -35.31
N SER A 160 5.90 27.53 -36.44
CA SER A 160 7.06 28.42 -36.48
C SER A 160 6.97 29.65 -35.56
N ARG A 161 5.77 30.05 -35.14
CA ARG A 161 5.55 31.19 -34.22
C ARG A 161 5.78 30.85 -32.75
N TYR A 162 5.70 29.58 -32.35
CA TYR A 162 5.78 29.17 -30.95
C TYR A 162 6.71 28.00 -30.67
N GLU A 163 7.21 27.28 -31.69
CA GLU A 163 8.11 26.14 -31.52
C GLU A 163 9.38 26.49 -30.73
N LYS A 164 9.91 27.71 -30.88
CA LYS A 164 11.08 28.17 -30.11
C LYS A 164 10.82 28.28 -28.60
N SER A 165 9.55 28.38 -28.20
CA SER A 165 9.12 28.41 -26.81
C SER A 165 8.82 27.02 -26.26
N LEU A 166 8.88 25.98 -27.09
CA LEU A 166 8.65 24.61 -26.68
C LEU A 166 9.94 23.98 -26.19
N THR A 167 9.84 23.25 -25.08
CA THR A 167 10.91 22.39 -24.60
C THR A 167 10.52 20.94 -24.88
N LEU A 168 11.44 20.17 -25.45
CA LEU A 168 11.22 18.73 -25.63
C LEU A 168 11.16 18.04 -24.27
N CYS A 169 10.22 17.11 -24.16
CA CYS A 169 10.03 16.26 -23.00
C CYS A 169 10.26 14.81 -23.39
N TYR A 170 10.63 13.99 -22.40
CA TYR A 170 10.63 12.54 -22.58
C TYR A 170 9.18 12.03 -22.64
N LYS A 171 8.90 11.12 -23.57
CA LYS A 171 7.64 10.39 -23.64
C LYS A 171 7.90 8.90 -23.76
N LEU A 172 7.11 8.11 -23.05
CA LEU A 172 7.11 6.65 -23.23
C LEU A 172 6.52 6.30 -24.60
N THR A 173 7.17 5.37 -25.29
CA THR A 173 6.56 4.63 -26.40
C THR A 173 5.57 3.59 -25.86
N GLU A 174 4.81 2.91 -26.73
CA GLU A 174 3.99 1.77 -26.28
C GLU A 174 4.82 0.65 -25.64
N LYS A 175 6.03 0.41 -26.17
CA LYS A 175 6.99 -0.54 -25.58
C LYS A 175 7.44 -0.07 -24.19
N GLY A 176 7.72 1.23 -24.02
CA GLY A 176 8.06 1.82 -22.72
C GLY A 176 6.93 1.72 -21.71
N LYS A 177 5.68 1.99 -22.13
CA LYS A 177 4.49 1.84 -21.28
C LYS A 177 4.31 0.39 -20.81
N ALA A 178 4.47 -0.58 -21.72
CA ALA A 178 4.38 -2.00 -21.38
C ALA A 178 5.46 -2.43 -20.38
N LEU A 179 6.68 -1.92 -20.51
CA LEU A 179 7.76 -2.18 -19.55
C LEU A 179 7.42 -1.57 -18.18
N VAL A 180 6.97 -0.31 -18.14
CA VAL A 180 6.54 0.35 -16.89
C VAL A 180 5.43 -0.43 -16.19
N ASP A 181 4.41 -0.87 -16.93
CA ASP A 181 3.35 -1.68 -16.35
C ASP A 181 3.89 -3.00 -15.82
N SER A 182 4.72 -3.72 -16.58
CA SER A 182 5.29 -5.03 -16.16
C SER A 182 6.07 -4.96 -14.84
N TYR A 183 6.56 -3.79 -14.45
CA TYR A 183 7.34 -3.56 -13.23
C TYR A 183 6.67 -2.59 -12.25
N TYR A 184 5.37 -2.33 -12.41
CA TYR A 184 4.63 -1.31 -11.67
C TYR A 184 4.71 -1.48 -10.14
N ALA A 185 4.68 -2.72 -9.64
CA ALA A 185 4.80 -2.97 -8.20
C ALA A 185 6.13 -2.44 -7.63
N TYR A 186 7.24 -2.58 -8.37
CA TYR A 186 8.54 -2.07 -7.94
C TYR A 186 8.59 -0.54 -7.97
N ILE A 187 8.01 0.06 -9.00
CA ILE A 187 7.91 1.52 -9.15
C ILE A 187 7.10 2.12 -7.99
N THR A 188 5.92 1.56 -7.73
CA THR A 188 5.04 1.99 -6.64
C THR A 188 5.71 1.80 -5.28
N ASN A 189 6.37 0.66 -5.06
CA ASN A 189 7.09 0.40 -3.82
C ASN A 189 8.18 1.43 -3.55
N ARG A 190 8.94 1.83 -4.58
CA ARG A 190 10.03 2.80 -4.45
C ARG A 190 9.55 4.23 -4.26
N ARG A 191 8.41 4.62 -4.84
CA ARG A 191 7.80 5.94 -4.62
C ARG A 191 7.25 6.10 -3.20
N ASN A 192 6.84 5.01 -2.57
CA ASN A 192 6.33 5.02 -1.20
C ASN A 192 7.49 4.89 -0.20
N GLU A 193 8.02 6.03 0.27
CA GLU A 193 9.13 6.11 1.24
C GLU A 193 8.86 5.35 2.57
N LEU A 194 7.62 4.97 2.84
CA LEU A 194 7.16 4.28 4.05
C LEU A 194 6.88 2.78 3.86
N SER A 195 7.20 2.21 2.70
CA SER A 195 6.93 0.78 2.44
C SER A 195 7.96 -0.12 3.12
N GLU A 196 7.52 -0.94 4.08
CA GLU A 196 8.33 -2.03 4.65
C GLU A 196 8.59 -3.17 3.63
N ILE A 197 8.03 -3.09 2.43
CA ILE A 197 8.15 -4.09 1.38
C ILE A 197 9.48 -3.93 0.63
N THR A 198 10.26 -5.00 0.57
CA THR A 198 11.51 -5.03 -0.19
C THR A 198 11.30 -5.48 -1.65
N PRO A 199 12.15 -5.05 -2.60
CA PRO A 199 12.12 -5.59 -3.97
C PRO A 199 12.21 -7.12 -4.01
N GLN A 200 12.99 -7.73 -3.11
CA GLN A 200 13.16 -9.18 -3.02
C GLN A 200 11.85 -9.87 -2.64
N GLU A 201 11.05 -9.28 -1.75
CA GLU A 201 9.72 -9.80 -1.43
C GLU A 201 8.79 -9.71 -2.64
N ILE A 202 8.78 -8.58 -3.36
CA ILE A 202 7.99 -8.45 -4.60
C ILE A 202 8.37 -9.58 -5.57
N TYR A 203 9.65 -9.77 -5.85
CA TYR A 203 10.14 -10.82 -6.75
C TYR A 203 9.71 -12.22 -6.29
N ARG A 204 10.02 -12.57 -5.03
CA ARG A 204 9.67 -13.85 -4.43
C ARG A 204 8.18 -14.16 -4.56
N TYR A 205 7.32 -13.20 -4.22
CA TYR A 205 5.89 -13.44 -4.16
C TYR A 205 5.19 -13.32 -5.51
N THR A 206 5.76 -12.57 -6.46
CA THR A 206 5.35 -12.62 -7.88
C THR A 206 5.47 -14.05 -8.40
N ILE A 207 6.60 -14.73 -8.12
CA ILE A 207 6.84 -16.14 -8.50
C ILE A 207 5.90 -17.06 -7.73
N GLN A 208 5.85 -16.95 -6.40
CA GLN A 208 5.05 -17.84 -5.55
C GLN A 208 3.55 -17.78 -5.87
N LEU A 209 3.03 -16.60 -6.22
CA LEU A 209 1.62 -16.40 -6.56
C LEU A 209 1.33 -16.60 -8.05
N ASN A 210 2.36 -16.84 -8.88
CA ASN A 210 2.26 -16.82 -10.34
C ASN A 210 1.53 -15.57 -10.86
N CYS A 211 1.94 -14.40 -10.34
CA CYS A 211 1.21 -13.15 -10.47
C CYS A 211 2.18 -12.03 -10.84
N GLN A 212 2.13 -11.55 -12.09
CA GLN A 212 3.05 -10.53 -12.60
C GLN A 212 2.91 -9.20 -11.84
N PRO A 213 3.98 -8.40 -11.68
CA PRO A 213 3.97 -7.17 -10.87
C PRO A 213 3.36 -5.96 -11.59
N THR A 214 2.25 -6.18 -12.31
CA THR A 214 1.52 -5.17 -13.09
C THR A 214 0.72 -4.21 -12.22
N ALA A 215 0.24 -3.10 -12.79
CA ALA A 215 -0.60 -2.16 -12.06
C ALA A 215 -1.85 -2.83 -11.48
N SER A 216 -2.52 -3.68 -12.27
CA SER A 216 -3.70 -4.44 -11.85
C SER A 216 -3.43 -5.43 -10.72
N ASN A 217 -2.22 -6.00 -10.67
CA ASN A 217 -1.86 -7.04 -9.70
C ASN A 217 -1.15 -6.48 -8.46
N THR A 218 -0.67 -5.23 -8.50
CA THR A 218 0.12 -4.63 -7.42
C THR A 218 -0.60 -4.64 -6.07
N PRO A 219 -1.89 -4.23 -5.97
CA PRO A 219 -2.61 -4.31 -4.70
C PRO A 219 -2.68 -5.73 -4.14
N LYS A 220 -2.85 -6.75 -5.00
CA LYS A 220 -2.88 -8.17 -4.59
C LYS A 220 -1.52 -8.64 -4.06
N ILE A 221 -0.44 -8.30 -4.75
CA ILE A 221 0.93 -8.65 -4.32
C ILE A 221 1.23 -7.97 -2.99
N PHE A 222 0.97 -6.67 -2.87
CA PHE A 222 1.22 -5.92 -1.65
C PHE A 222 0.36 -6.40 -0.48
N ALA A 223 -0.92 -6.70 -0.70
CA ALA A 223 -1.77 -7.28 0.33
C ALA A 223 -1.22 -8.61 0.85
N TYR A 224 -0.73 -9.48 -0.03
CA TYR A 224 -0.12 -10.74 0.37
C TYR A 224 1.15 -10.50 1.21
N ILE A 225 2.06 -9.62 0.77
CA ILE A 225 3.29 -9.30 1.50
C ILE A 225 2.96 -8.71 2.88
N THR A 226 2.07 -7.73 2.93
CA THR A 226 1.66 -7.08 4.16
C THR A 226 0.99 -8.06 5.12
N SER A 227 0.22 -9.05 4.65
CA SER A 227 -0.30 -10.12 5.54
C SER A 227 0.83 -10.94 6.19
N LYS A 228 1.91 -11.20 5.47
CA LYS A 228 3.10 -11.88 6.02
C LYS A 228 3.87 -10.96 6.97
N HIS A 229 3.85 -9.66 6.75
CA HIS A 229 4.39 -8.69 7.72
C HIS A 229 3.59 -8.67 9.02
N ILE A 230 2.25 -8.71 8.97
CA ILE A 230 1.41 -8.82 10.18
C ILE A 230 1.77 -10.05 10.99
N GLU A 231 1.90 -11.23 10.36
CA GLU A 231 2.31 -12.46 11.05
C GLU A 231 3.66 -12.28 11.77
N ARG A 232 4.68 -11.77 11.05
CA ARG A 232 6.04 -11.58 11.57
C ARG A 232 6.10 -10.51 12.66
N ASN A 233 5.43 -9.37 12.44
CA ASN A 233 5.40 -8.23 13.36
C ASN A 233 4.61 -8.57 14.62
N SER A 234 3.52 -9.32 14.52
CA SER A 234 2.78 -9.82 15.70
C SER A 234 3.65 -10.75 16.54
N PHE A 235 4.36 -11.70 15.91
CA PHE A 235 5.30 -12.59 16.61
C PHE A 235 6.43 -11.81 17.29
N ALA A 236 6.95 -10.79 16.60
CA ALA A 236 8.00 -9.91 17.10
C ALA A 236 7.49 -8.80 18.05
N GLN A 237 6.20 -8.82 18.42
CA GLN A 237 5.59 -7.85 19.35
C GLN A 237 5.69 -6.40 18.87
N LYS A 238 5.70 -6.18 17.55
CA LYS A 238 5.77 -4.86 16.91
C LYS A 238 4.36 -4.33 16.60
N TRP A 239 3.57 -4.09 17.64
CA TRP A 239 2.15 -3.75 17.50
C TRP A 239 1.88 -2.47 16.69
N SER A 240 2.77 -1.47 16.75
CA SER A 240 2.65 -0.27 15.91
C SER A 240 2.86 -0.58 14.43
N SER A 241 3.78 -1.51 14.10
CA SER A 241 3.92 -1.99 12.71
C SER A 241 2.69 -2.80 12.29
N VAL A 242 2.12 -3.63 13.18
CA VAL A 242 0.89 -4.39 12.89
C VAL A 242 -0.28 -3.47 12.59
N GLU A 243 -0.46 -2.40 13.37
CA GLU A 243 -1.47 -1.37 13.13
C GLU A 243 -1.29 -0.73 11.74
N CYS A 244 -0.08 -0.26 11.42
CA CYS A 244 0.24 0.27 10.09
C CYS A 244 -0.02 -0.75 8.97
N ASN A 245 0.30 -2.03 9.20
CA ASN A 245 0.05 -3.08 8.23
C ASN A 245 -1.45 -3.30 8.01
N TYR A 246 -2.31 -3.24 9.06
CA TYR A 246 -3.76 -3.29 8.89
C TYR A 246 -4.30 -2.09 8.09
N LEU A 247 -3.81 -0.88 8.35
CA LEU A 247 -4.17 0.30 7.55
C LEU A 247 -3.79 0.14 6.07
N ASN A 248 -2.60 -0.40 5.80
CA ASN A 248 -2.16 -0.69 4.44
C ASN A 248 -3.02 -1.77 3.77
N LEU A 249 -3.39 -2.84 4.49
CA LEU A 249 -4.31 -3.85 3.97
C LEU A 249 -5.69 -3.27 3.66
N SER A 250 -6.23 -2.42 4.54
CA SER A 250 -7.49 -1.73 4.28
C SER A 250 -7.44 -0.98 2.94
N ARG A 251 -6.37 -0.20 2.72
CA ARG A 251 -6.14 0.49 1.44
C ARG A 251 -6.05 -0.48 0.25
N TYR A 252 -5.22 -1.51 0.33
CA TYR A 252 -5.05 -2.43 -0.81
C TYR A 252 -6.32 -3.21 -1.14
N PHE A 253 -7.12 -3.60 -0.14
CA PHE A 253 -8.40 -4.24 -0.40
C PHE A 253 -9.44 -3.28 -0.97
N HIS A 254 -9.42 -2.00 -0.57
CA HIS A 254 -10.23 -0.97 -1.24
C HIS A 254 -9.84 -0.79 -2.71
N ASP A 255 -8.53 -0.71 -3.00
CA ASP A 255 -8.01 -0.61 -4.38
C ASP A 255 -8.38 -1.82 -5.25
N LEU A 256 -8.63 -2.99 -4.63
CA LEU A 256 -9.12 -4.21 -5.28
C LEU A 256 -10.66 -4.26 -5.42
N GLY A 257 -11.39 -3.23 -4.97
CA GLY A 257 -12.85 -3.23 -4.92
C GLY A 257 -13.44 -4.19 -3.87
N MET A 258 -12.63 -4.65 -2.92
CA MET A 258 -13.02 -5.55 -1.84
C MET A 258 -13.32 -4.76 -0.56
N ASP A 259 -14.31 -3.87 -0.63
CA ASP A 259 -14.60 -2.91 0.44
C ASP A 259 -15.00 -3.56 1.78
N ASP A 260 -15.64 -4.74 1.75
CA ASP A 260 -15.93 -5.50 2.96
C ASP A 260 -14.66 -5.84 3.74
N LYS A 261 -13.61 -6.29 3.06
CA LYS A 261 -12.31 -6.57 3.68
C LYS A 261 -11.60 -5.29 4.09
N SER A 262 -11.75 -4.23 3.29
CA SER A 262 -11.22 -2.92 3.65
C SER A 262 -11.76 -2.44 5.00
N LEU A 263 -13.08 -2.58 5.19
CA LEU A 263 -13.76 -2.28 6.45
C LEU A 263 -13.23 -3.13 7.60
N ASP A 264 -13.10 -4.44 7.41
CA ASP A 264 -12.58 -5.35 8.45
C ASP A 264 -11.18 -4.92 8.93
N TYR A 265 -10.27 -4.63 8.00
CA TYR A 265 -8.91 -4.21 8.36
C TYR A 265 -8.84 -2.80 8.96
N MET A 266 -9.75 -1.90 8.58
CA MET A 266 -9.86 -0.59 9.23
C MET A 266 -10.29 -0.75 10.70
N LEU A 267 -11.28 -1.60 10.97
CA LEU A 267 -11.74 -1.90 12.33
C LEU A 267 -10.63 -2.53 13.18
N LEU A 268 -9.83 -3.44 12.60
CA LEU A 268 -8.67 -4.05 13.27
C LEU A 268 -7.59 -3.02 13.62
N ALA A 269 -7.29 -2.08 12.71
CA ALA A 269 -6.34 -1.01 12.99
C ALA A 269 -6.83 -0.11 14.13
N MET A 270 -8.09 0.34 14.08
CA MET A 270 -8.68 1.17 15.13
C MET A 270 -8.74 0.45 16.48
N ALA A 271 -8.97 -0.86 16.50
CA ALA A 271 -8.92 -1.65 17.72
C ALA A 271 -7.52 -1.69 18.35
N LEU A 272 -6.44 -1.79 17.54
CA LEU A 272 -5.07 -1.68 18.03
C LEU A 272 -4.74 -0.28 18.56
N MET A 273 -5.20 0.76 17.88
CA MET A 273 -5.05 2.14 18.37
C MET A 273 -5.68 2.30 19.75
N LEU A 274 -6.90 1.79 19.92
CA LEU A 274 -7.63 1.79 21.18
C LEU A 274 -7.03 0.89 22.26
N SER A 275 -6.28 -0.14 21.87
CA SER A 275 -5.65 -1.04 22.86
C SER A 275 -4.51 -0.36 23.60
N GLY A 276 -3.86 0.64 22.97
CA GLY A 276 -2.68 1.31 23.50
C GLY A 276 -1.41 0.44 23.46
N MET A 277 -1.40 -0.62 22.66
CA MET A 277 -0.23 -1.50 22.53
C MET A 277 0.80 -0.88 21.58
N ALA A 278 2.04 -0.76 22.07
CA ALA A 278 3.21 -0.31 21.35
C ALA A 278 4.27 -1.42 21.28
N ASN A 279 5.31 -1.19 20.49
CA ASN A 279 6.36 -2.18 20.21
C ASN A 279 7.02 -2.75 21.50
N GLY A 280 7.40 -4.03 21.44
CA GLY A 280 8.00 -4.74 22.56
C GLY A 280 7.03 -4.99 23.71
N ASN A 281 5.74 -5.15 23.41
CA ASN A 281 4.65 -5.27 24.39
C ASN A 281 4.58 -4.10 25.39
N HIS A 282 4.95 -2.89 24.99
CA HIS A 282 4.76 -1.72 25.85
C HIS A 282 3.31 -1.24 25.77
N VAL A 283 2.74 -0.82 26.88
CA VAL A 283 1.46 -0.11 26.93
C VAL A 283 1.75 1.37 27.01
N GLN A 284 1.30 2.14 26.03
CA GLN A 284 1.44 3.58 26.04
C GLN A 284 0.51 4.21 27.09
N ALA A 285 0.84 5.41 27.57
CA ALA A 285 -0.01 6.16 28.49
C ALA A 285 -1.40 6.43 27.87
N TYR A 286 -2.43 6.42 28.70
CA TYR A 286 -3.83 6.53 28.24
C TYR A 286 -4.11 7.82 27.47
N ASP A 287 -3.46 8.92 27.86
CA ASP A 287 -3.51 10.23 27.19
C ASP A 287 -2.83 10.26 25.82
N ARG A 288 -2.18 9.16 25.41
CA ARG A 288 -1.61 8.97 24.08
C ARG A 288 -2.44 8.02 23.22
N VAL A 289 -3.54 7.48 23.72
CA VAL A 289 -4.49 6.68 22.92
C VAL A 289 -5.29 7.62 22.01
N ARG A 290 -5.18 7.40 20.71
CA ARG A 290 -5.69 8.31 19.67
C ARG A 290 -6.52 7.57 18.64
N ILE A 291 -7.56 8.23 18.14
CA ILE A 291 -8.22 7.90 16.89
C ILE A 291 -8.16 9.14 16.02
N TYR A 292 -7.64 9.00 14.81
CA TYR A 292 -7.51 10.11 13.88
C TYR A 292 -8.79 10.31 13.05
N SER A 293 -9.23 11.56 12.90
CA SER A 293 -10.36 11.94 12.00
C SER A 293 -10.30 11.27 10.64
N GLY A 294 -9.09 11.24 10.05
CA GLY A 294 -8.89 10.67 8.72
C GLY A 294 -9.38 9.23 8.63
N TYR A 295 -9.15 8.42 9.65
CA TYR A 295 -9.58 7.02 9.68
C TYR A 295 -11.08 6.89 9.98
N VAL A 296 -11.64 7.74 10.84
CA VAL A 296 -13.10 7.80 11.06
C VAL A 296 -13.84 8.16 9.77
N ASN A 297 -13.31 9.12 9.00
CA ASN A 297 -13.88 9.52 7.71
C ASN A 297 -13.81 8.39 6.67
N ILE A 298 -12.72 7.63 6.63
CA ILE A 298 -12.60 6.47 5.74
C ILE A 298 -13.59 5.37 6.17
N LEU A 299 -13.66 5.07 7.48
CA LEU A 299 -14.61 4.11 8.04
C LEU A 299 -16.06 4.47 7.69
N SER A 300 -16.44 5.73 7.90
CA SER A 300 -17.77 6.26 7.56
C SER A 300 -18.11 6.10 6.08
N LYS A 301 -17.17 6.42 5.18
CA LYS A 301 -17.35 6.22 3.73
C LYS A 301 -17.57 4.75 3.38
N LEU A 302 -16.78 3.84 3.95
CA LEU A 302 -16.93 2.40 3.71
C LEU A 302 -18.29 1.88 4.19
N ILE A 303 -18.73 2.30 5.39
CA ILE A 303 -20.04 1.93 5.94
C ILE A 303 -21.17 2.40 5.02
N ILE A 304 -21.13 3.66 4.57
CA ILE A 304 -22.15 4.22 3.66
C ILE A 304 -22.13 3.49 2.32
N GLN A 305 -20.95 3.27 1.74
CA GLN A 305 -20.78 2.60 0.45
C GLN A 305 -21.30 1.15 0.47
N LEU A 306 -21.07 0.44 1.57
CA LEU A 306 -21.54 -0.93 1.77
C LEU A 306 -22.99 -1.02 2.27
N GLY A 307 -23.64 0.09 2.62
CA GLY A 307 -24.99 0.10 3.19
C GLY A 307 -25.08 -0.62 4.53
N ILE A 308 -24.00 -0.59 5.33
CA ILE A 308 -23.91 -1.30 6.61
C ILE A 308 -24.79 -0.60 7.66
N THR A 309 -25.70 -1.36 8.27
CA THR A 309 -26.50 -0.84 9.39
C THR A 309 -25.67 -0.79 10.68
N HIS A 310 -26.15 -0.03 11.68
CA HIS A 310 -25.51 -0.02 13.00
C HIS A 310 -25.41 -1.43 13.60
N TYR A 311 -26.49 -2.23 13.48
CA TYR A 311 -26.49 -3.61 13.97
C TYR A 311 -25.43 -4.47 13.27
N ASP A 312 -25.34 -4.39 11.94
CA ASP A 312 -24.37 -5.15 11.15
C ASP A 312 -22.93 -4.74 11.47
N LEU A 313 -22.68 -3.44 11.70
CA LEU A 313 -21.39 -2.94 12.15
C LEU A 313 -21.01 -3.52 13.52
N MET A 314 -21.93 -3.48 14.49
CA MET A 314 -21.66 -4.02 15.83
C MET A 314 -21.39 -5.52 15.79
N LYS A 315 -22.14 -6.27 14.96
CA LYS A 315 -21.90 -7.70 14.75
C LYS A 315 -20.54 -7.95 14.10
N ARG A 316 -20.18 -7.16 13.07
CA ARG A 316 -18.88 -7.27 12.40
C ARG A 316 -17.72 -6.97 13.34
N ILE A 317 -17.88 -6.03 14.27
CA ILE A 317 -16.89 -5.79 15.34
C ILE A 317 -16.74 -7.03 16.24
N ASP A 318 -17.82 -7.71 16.63
CA ASP A 318 -17.69 -8.97 17.38
C ASP A 318 -16.93 -10.04 16.60
N ASP A 319 -17.29 -10.23 15.33
CA ASP A 319 -16.73 -11.31 14.51
C ASP A 319 -15.25 -11.07 14.17
N VAL A 320 -14.87 -9.82 13.87
CA VAL A 320 -13.53 -9.46 13.37
C VAL A 320 -12.60 -9.00 14.47
N VAL A 321 -13.06 -8.13 15.37
CA VAL A 321 -12.20 -7.46 16.36
C VAL A 321 -12.02 -8.32 17.62
N ALA A 322 -13.05 -9.03 18.07
CA ALA A 322 -12.98 -9.80 19.32
C ALA A 322 -11.84 -10.84 19.36
N PRO A 323 -11.56 -11.61 18.28
CA PRO A 323 -10.45 -12.55 18.27
C PRO A 323 -9.09 -11.86 18.46
N VAL A 324 -8.91 -10.65 17.93
CA VAL A 324 -7.65 -9.92 18.05
C VAL A 324 -7.50 -9.35 19.45
N VAL A 325 -8.50 -8.61 19.94
CA VAL A 325 -8.47 -7.99 21.27
C VAL A 325 -8.26 -9.01 22.38
N LYS A 326 -8.89 -10.20 22.27
CA LYS A 326 -8.74 -11.29 23.24
C LYS A 326 -7.29 -11.77 23.38
N ASN A 327 -6.52 -11.71 22.29
CA ASN A 327 -5.16 -12.25 22.24
C ASN A 327 -4.07 -11.20 22.46
N LEU A 328 -4.42 -9.90 22.48
CA LEU A 328 -3.47 -8.85 22.81
C LEU A 328 -2.92 -9.02 24.24
N PRO A 329 -1.67 -8.62 24.50
CA PRO A 329 -1.11 -8.59 25.85
C PRO A 329 -1.92 -7.70 26.80
N PHE A 330 -2.40 -6.57 26.28
CA PHE A 330 -3.25 -5.61 26.96
C PHE A 330 -4.15 -4.89 25.94
N SER A 331 -5.29 -4.38 26.42
CA SER A 331 -6.11 -3.42 25.71
C SER A 331 -6.81 -2.54 26.74
N TYR A 332 -6.76 -1.22 26.56
CA TYR A 332 -7.51 -0.29 27.43
C TYR A 332 -9.01 -0.57 27.36
N PHE A 333 -9.52 -0.92 26.19
CA PHE A 333 -10.94 -1.18 25.97
C PHE A 333 -11.15 -2.64 25.55
N ASP A 334 -12.17 -3.29 26.10
CA ASP A 334 -12.68 -4.54 25.55
C ASP A 334 -13.62 -4.28 24.36
N VAL A 335 -14.16 -5.36 23.78
CA VAL A 335 -15.02 -5.27 22.59
C VAL A 335 -16.25 -4.37 22.83
N PRO A 336 -16.97 -4.48 23.97
CA PRO A 336 -18.03 -3.51 24.31
C PRO A 336 -17.54 -2.05 24.34
N GLY A 337 -16.42 -1.75 25.00
CA GLY A 337 -15.87 -0.40 25.02
C GLY A 337 -15.48 0.13 23.64
N ILE A 338 -14.86 -0.72 22.81
CA ILE A 338 -14.50 -0.40 21.42
C ILE A 338 -15.74 -0.07 20.59
N LYS A 339 -16.82 -0.85 20.72
CA LYS A 339 -18.10 -0.59 20.03
C LYS A 339 -18.67 0.77 20.37
N VAL A 340 -18.71 1.12 21.66
CA VAL A 340 -19.19 2.43 22.12
C VAL A 340 -18.37 3.55 21.48
N ILE A 341 -17.04 3.47 21.58
CA ILE A 341 -16.15 4.51 21.05
C ILE A 341 -16.29 4.64 19.53
N ILE A 342 -16.34 3.53 18.79
CA ILE A 342 -16.49 3.56 17.32
C ILE A 342 -17.85 4.17 16.93
N ALA A 343 -18.93 3.80 17.61
CA ALA A 343 -20.26 4.35 17.35
C ALA A 343 -20.30 5.86 17.62
N ASP A 344 -19.78 6.31 18.77
CA ASP A 344 -19.69 7.73 19.12
C ASP A 344 -18.82 8.50 18.11
N CYS A 345 -17.70 7.93 17.66
CA CYS A 345 -16.87 8.55 16.62
C CYS A 345 -17.64 8.76 15.31
N LEU A 346 -18.43 7.78 14.88
CA LEU A 346 -19.26 7.87 13.67
C LEU A 346 -20.41 8.88 13.80
N GLU A 347 -20.88 9.13 15.02
CA GLU A 347 -21.85 10.19 15.35
C GLU A 347 -21.21 11.59 15.48
N GLY A 348 -19.90 11.70 15.23
CA GLY A 348 -19.16 12.96 15.32
C GLY A 348 -18.68 13.32 16.73
N LYS A 349 -18.81 12.41 17.70
CA LYS A 349 -18.28 12.58 19.06
C LYS A 349 -16.86 11.99 19.15
N TRP A 350 -15.91 12.66 18.53
CA TRP A 350 -14.50 12.26 18.60
C TRP A 350 -13.58 13.48 18.74
N SER A 351 -12.39 13.21 19.25
CA SER A 351 -11.25 14.12 19.29
C SER A 351 -10.02 13.27 19.04
N ASP A 352 -8.90 13.91 18.68
CA ASP A 352 -7.68 13.18 18.36
C ASP A 352 -7.14 12.36 19.53
N THR A 353 -7.56 12.66 20.78
CA THR A 353 -7.11 11.94 21.98
C THR A 353 -8.30 11.44 22.80
N ILE A 354 -8.40 10.12 22.96
CA ILE A 354 -9.52 9.46 23.64
C ILE A 354 -9.66 9.88 25.11
N SER A 355 -8.54 10.19 25.78
CA SER A 355 -8.55 10.65 27.18
C SER A 355 -9.25 11.99 27.41
N GLN A 356 -9.57 12.75 26.36
CA GLN A 356 -10.35 13.98 26.49
C GLN A 356 -11.83 13.70 26.78
N PHE A 357 -12.29 12.46 26.59
CA PHE A 357 -13.64 12.04 26.86
C PHE A 357 -13.68 11.22 28.15
N SER A 358 -13.96 11.90 29.27
CA SER A 358 -14.13 11.26 30.58
C SER A 358 -15.21 10.18 30.60
N ILE A 359 -16.19 10.26 29.69
CA ILE A 359 -17.22 9.22 29.50
C ILE A 359 -16.62 7.84 29.20
N TYR A 360 -15.41 7.77 28.64
CA TYR A 360 -14.75 6.50 28.33
C TYR A 360 -13.97 5.92 29.52
N ASP A 361 -13.74 6.68 30.59
CA ASP A 361 -13.03 6.17 31.76
C ASP A 361 -13.76 5.02 32.46
N GLN A 362 -15.10 4.95 32.34
CA GLN A 362 -15.89 3.84 32.88
C GLN A 362 -15.65 2.51 32.14
N TYR A 363 -15.20 2.56 30.88
CA TYR A 363 -14.90 1.38 30.06
C TYR A 363 -13.41 1.00 30.10
N LYS A 364 -12.57 1.88 30.66
CA LYS A 364 -11.12 1.76 30.60
C LYS A 364 -10.59 0.76 31.62
N LYS A 365 -9.81 -0.20 31.15
CA LYS A 365 -8.96 -1.07 31.97
C LYS A 365 -7.71 -0.32 32.42
N ARG A 366 -7.31 -0.52 33.68
CA ARG A 366 -6.06 0.03 34.21
C ARG A 366 -4.90 -0.94 33.93
N PRO A 367 -3.83 -0.50 33.24
CA PRO A 367 -2.63 -1.31 33.12
C PRO A 367 -1.99 -1.50 34.50
N SER A 368 -1.23 -2.58 34.66
CA SER A 368 -0.54 -2.94 35.89
C SER A 368 0.95 -3.02 35.64
N THR A 369 1.74 -2.34 36.48
CA THR A 369 3.22 -2.37 36.45
C THR A 369 3.79 -3.75 36.79
N SER A 370 3.00 -4.65 37.39
CA SER A 370 3.40 -6.02 37.74
C SER A 370 2.98 -7.08 36.71
N SER A 371 2.41 -6.68 35.56
CA SER A 371 2.02 -7.62 34.50
C SER A 371 3.22 -8.37 33.92
N SER A 372 3.08 -9.68 33.77
CA SER A 372 4.06 -10.51 33.05
C SER A 372 3.85 -10.55 31.53
N ARG A 373 2.75 -9.97 31.03
CA ARG A 373 2.38 -10.01 29.61
C ARG A 373 2.85 -8.78 28.84
N TYR A 374 3.01 -7.65 29.53
CA TYR A 374 3.31 -6.35 28.92
C TYR A 374 4.10 -5.48 29.89
N HIS A 375 4.71 -4.42 29.36
CA HIS A 375 5.44 -3.42 30.13
C HIS A 375 4.63 -2.13 30.22
N TYR A 376 4.49 -1.60 31.42
CA TYR A 376 3.84 -0.32 31.67
C TYR A 376 4.64 0.46 32.72
N TYR A 377 4.90 1.74 32.44
CA TYR A 377 5.57 2.65 33.36
C TYR A 377 4.56 3.73 33.75
N GLU A 378 4.26 3.82 35.05
CA GLU A 378 3.56 4.99 35.59
C GLU A 378 4.53 6.16 35.57
N TYR A 379 4.12 7.26 34.92
CA TYR A 379 4.88 8.50 34.86
C TYR A 379 4.43 9.47 35.93
#